data_AF-A0A961S1P4-F1
#
_entry.id   AF-A0A961S1P4-F1
#
_cell.length_a   1.000
_cell.length_b   1.000
_cell.length_c   1.000
_cell.angle_alpha   90.00
_cell.angle_beta   90.00
_cell.angle_gamma   90.00
#
_symmetry.space_group_name_H-M   'P 1'
#
loop_
_entity.id
_entity.type
_entity.pdbx_description
1 polymer ?
#
loop_
_entity_poly.entity_id
_entity_poly.type
_entity_poly.pdbx_seq_one_letter_code
_entity_poly.pdbx_strand_id
1 'polypeptide(L)'
;MEPLIHLALIWIAVFIANVAARLTKLTTVLWFLALGSIMVNTGLMPEGTDPFIGGLAMLGIILIMFALGFEEKTGNFLASIRKSWGIAFFGAVAPFFAAYAVSEYFWDDYHVSLMCGLTMTATAVS
;
A
#
# COMPACT_ATOMS: atom_id res chain seq x y z
N MET A 1 -21.71 -17.05 -2.48
CA MET A 1 -22.46 -15.85 -2.91
C MET A 1 -21.96 -14.61 -2.18
N GLU A 2 -21.74 -14.67 -0.86
CA GLU A 2 -21.24 -13.51 -0.10
C GLU A 2 -19.90 -12.91 -0.58
N PRO A 3 -18.88 -13.68 -0.98
CA PRO A 3 -17.63 -13.10 -1.48
C PRO A 3 -17.82 -12.26 -2.76
N LEU A 4 -18.79 -12.61 -3.60
CA LEU A 4 -19.12 -11.86 -4.81
C LEU A 4 -19.83 -10.54 -4.48
N ILE A 5 -20.66 -10.53 -3.43
CA ILE A 5 -21.31 -9.31 -2.94
C ILE A 5 -20.25 -8.37 -2.36
N HIS A 6 -19.35 -8.88 -1.51
CA HIS A 6 -18.23 -8.10 -1.00
C HIS A 6 -17.37 -7.55 -2.14
N LEU A 7 -17.06 -8.37 -3.15
CA LEU A 7 -16.33 -7.90 -4.32
C LEU A 7 -17.08 -6.77 -5.07
N ALA A 8 -18.39 -6.90 -5.27
CA ALA A 8 -19.19 -5.86 -5.90
C ALA A 8 -19.18 -4.55 -5.08
N LEU A 9 -19.26 -4.66 -3.75
CA LEU A 9 -19.14 -3.51 -2.85
C LEU A 9 -17.75 -2.85 -2.93
N ILE A 10 -16.66 -3.65 -2.99
CA ILE A 10 -15.30 -3.12 -3.21
C ILE A 10 -15.25 -2.34 -4.53
N TRP A 11 -15.82 -2.88 -5.61
CA TRP A 11 -15.85 -2.21 -6.91
C TRP A 11 -16.62 -0.88 -6.90
N ILE A 12 -17.77 -0.85 -6.22
CA ILE A 12 -18.56 0.38 -6.03
C ILE A 12 -17.74 1.40 -5.24
N ALA A 13 -17.08 0.97 -4.16
CA ALA A 13 -16.22 1.83 -3.35
C ALA A 13 -15.04 2.38 -4.16
N VAL A 14 -14.42 1.58 -5.03
CA VAL A 14 -13.36 2.03 -5.94
C VAL A 14 -13.87 3.11 -6.90
N PHE A 15 -15.09 2.98 -7.42
CA PHE A 15 -15.71 4.01 -8.25
C PHE A 15 -15.94 5.30 -7.47
N ILE A 16 -16.55 5.22 -6.28
CA ILE A 16 -16.79 6.37 -5.39
C ILE A 16 -15.46 7.06 -5.02
N ALA A 17 -14.44 6.28 -4.67
CA ALA A 17 -13.11 6.80 -4.34
C ALA A 17 -12.49 7.59 -5.49
N ASN A 18 -12.61 7.10 -6.73
CA ASN A 18 -12.10 7.83 -7.89
C ASN A 18 -12.84 9.15 -8.14
N VAL A 19 -14.16 9.18 -7.94
CA VAL A 19 -14.95 10.41 -8.04
C VAL A 19 -14.56 11.38 -6.91
N ALA A 20 -14.45 10.89 -5.67
CA ALA A 20 -14.06 11.70 -4.51
C ALA A 20 -12.64 12.27 -4.65
N ALA A 21 -11.68 11.47 -5.15
CA ALA A 21 -10.31 11.90 -5.41
C ALA A 21 -10.27 13.07 -6.41
N ARG A 22 -11.06 13.01 -7.49
CA ARG A 22 -11.17 14.10 -8.47
C ARG A 22 -11.78 15.37 -7.87
N LEU A 23 -12.83 15.23 -7.06
CA LEU A 23 -13.50 16.38 -6.43
C LEU A 23 -12.62 17.06 -5.38
N THR A 24 -11.91 16.27 -4.58
CA THR A 24 -11.09 16.77 -3.47
C THR A 24 -9.66 17.11 -3.87
N LYS A 25 -9.23 16.73 -5.08
CA LYS A 25 -7.85 16.88 -5.58
C LYS A 25 -6.81 16.17 -4.71
N LEU A 26 -7.23 15.07 -4.07
CA LEU A 26 -6.37 14.19 -3.27
C LEU A 26 -6.04 12.91 -4.05
N THR A 27 -5.05 12.15 -3.58
CA THR A 27 -4.70 10.85 -4.18
C THR A 27 -5.84 9.84 -3.97
N THR A 28 -6.07 8.99 -4.98
CA THR A 28 -7.15 7.99 -4.91
C THR A 28 -6.93 6.97 -3.79
N VAL A 29 -5.67 6.63 -3.48
CA VAL A 29 -5.31 5.66 -2.43
C VAL A 29 -5.86 6.08 -1.07
N LEU A 30 -5.84 7.38 -0.75
CA LEU A 30 -6.39 7.90 0.50
C LEU A 30 -7.90 7.59 0.63
N TRP A 31 -8.63 7.70 -0.48
CA TRP A 31 -10.06 7.37 -0.51
C TRP A 31 -10.33 5.87 -0.47
N PHE A 32 -9.45 5.03 -1.02
CA PHE A 32 -9.55 3.58 -0.85
C PHE A 32 -9.45 3.18 0.62
N LEU A 33 -8.48 3.77 1.35
CA LEU A 33 -8.32 3.52 2.79
C LEU A 33 -9.51 4.05 3.59
N ALA A 34 -9.97 5.26 3.29
CA ALA A 34 -11.11 5.86 3.97
C ALA A 34 -12.38 5.02 3.79
N LEU A 35 -12.76 4.69 2.56
CA LEU A 35 -13.96 3.89 2.30
C LEU A 35 -13.84 2.46 2.84
N GLY A 36 -12.68 1.81 2.69
CA GLY A 36 -12.44 0.48 3.27
C GLY A 36 -12.61 0.49 4.78
N SER A 37 -12.05 1.49 5.46
CA SER A 37 -12.21 1.64 6.91
C SER A 37 -13.67 1.88 7.31
N ILE A 38 -14.41 2.74 6.60
CA ILE A 38 -15.82 3.02 6.88
C ILE A 38 -16.67 1.75 6.69
N MET A 39 -16.46 1.02 5.60
CA MET A 39 -17.26 -0.17 5.27
C MET A 39 -17.07 -1.29 6.30
N VAL A 40 -15.84 -1.51 6.78
CA VAL A 40 -15.59 -2.50 7.84
C VAL A 40 -16.15 -2.03 9.18
N ASN A 41 -15.89 -0.78 9.59
CA ASN A 41 -16.33 -0.27 10.90
C ASN A 41 -17.86 -0.10 11.03
N THR A 42 -18.57 0.04 9.91
CA THR A 42 -20.05 0.11 9.89
C THR A 42 -20.71 -1.26 9.77
N GLY A 43 -19.93 -2.35 9.66
CA GLY A 43 -20.43 -3.71 9.47
C GLY A 43 -20.94 -3.99 8.05
N LEU A 44 -20.68 -3.10 7.08
CA LEU A 44 -20.99 -3.33 5.67
C LEU A 44 -20.05 -4.39 5.05
N MET A 45 -18.87 -4.57 5.64
CA MET A 45 -17.89 -5.61 5.31
C MET A 45 -17.43 -6.34 6.56
N PRO A 46 -17.06 -7.62 6.45
CA PRO A 46 -16.43 -8.36 7.53
C PRO A 46 -15.03 -7.82 7.84
N GLU A 47 -14.60 -7.96 9.10
CA GLU A 47 -13.23 -7.62 9.52
C GLU A 47 -12.18 -8.53 8.88
N GLY A 48 -12.54 -9.80 8.68
CA GLY A 48 -11.69 -10.79 8.00
C GLY A 48 -11.92 -10.78 6.49
N THR A 49 -10.84 -10.67 5.73
CA THR A 49 -10.89 -10.83 4.26
C THR A 49 -11.11 -12.30 3.91
N ASP A 50 -12.09 -12.57 3.03
CA ASP A 50 -12.31 -13.91 2.48
C ASP A 50 -11.08 -14.38 1.66
N PRO A 51 -10.64 -15.64 1.77
CA PRO A 51 -9.47 -16.15 1.05
C PRO A 51 -9.50 -15.92 -0.47
N PHE A 52 -10.69 -15.94 -1.09
CA PHE A 52 -10.86 -15.65 -2.51
C PHE A 52 -10.49 -14.20 -2.84
N ILE A 53 -10.99 -13.24 -2.06
CA ILE A 53 -10.71 -11.81 -2.24
C ILE A 53 -9.24 -11.51 -1.91
N GLY A 54 -8.72 -12.09 -0.83
CA GLY A 54 -7.31 -11.97 -0.45
C GLY A 54 -6.36 -12.49 -1.53
N GLY A 55 -6.69 -13.65 -2.13
CA GLY A 55 -5.95 -14.21 -3.26
C GLY A 55 -5.98 -13.30 -4.49
N LEU A 56 -7.14 -12.75 -4.84
CA LEU A 56 -7.26 -11.79 -5.95
C LEU A 56 -6.47 -10.50 -5.70
N ALA A 57 -6.51 -9.96 -4.48
CA ALA A 57 -5.74 -8.77 -4.11
C ALA A 57 -4.23 -9.02 -4.24
N MET A 58 -3.76 -10.18 -3.79
CA MET A 58 -2.36 -10.59 -3.93
C MET A 58 -1.94 -10.71 -5.40
N LEU A 59 -2.75 -11.38 -6.22
CA LEU A 59 -2.50 -11.46 -7.67
C LEU A 59 -2.49 -10.07 -8.32
N GLY A 60 -3.40 -9.18 -7.91
CA GLY A 60 -3.45 -7.80 -8.38
C GLY A 60 -2.16 -7.03 -8.10
N ILE A 61 -1.64 -7.09 -6.86
CA ILE A 61 -0.39 -6.44 -6.47
C ILE A 61 0.79 -7.00 -7.28
N ILE A 62 0.87 -8.32 -7.43
CA ILE A 62 1.93 -8.97 -8.23
C ILE A 62 1.89 -8.47 -9.67
N LEU A 63 0.71 -8.44 -10.30
CA LEU A 63 0.56 -8.00 -11.69
C LEU A 63 0.88 -6.52 -11.88
N ILE A 64 0.47 -5.64 -10.95
CA ILE A 64 0.78 -4.21 -11.03
C ILE A 64 2.28 -3.97 -10.88
N MET A 65 2.92 -4.57 -9.87
CA MET A 65 4.37 -4.44 -9.67
C MET A 65 5.18 -5.01 -10.85
N PHE A 66 4.71 -6.12 -11.42
CA PHE A 66 5.30 -6.71 -12.62
C PHE A 66 5.16 -5.78 -13.83
N ALA A 67 3.97 -5.23 -14.08
CA ALA A 67 3.72 -4.32 -15.19
C ALA A 67 4.57 -3.05 -15.11
N LEU A 68 4.71 -2.45 -13.92
CA LEU A 68 5.60 -1.29 -13.72
C LEU A 68 7.06 -1.63 -14.07
N GLY A 69 7.52 -2.83 -13.74
CA GLY A 69 8.85 -3.30 -14.12
C GLY A 69 9.05 -3.42 -15.64
N PHE A 70 7.98 -3.72 -16.39
CA PHE A 70 8.02 -3.79 -17.87
C PHE A 70 8.05 -2.41 -18.53
N GLU A 71 7.45 -1.40 -17.91
CA GLU A 71 7.44 -0.02 -18.43
C GLU A 71 8.82 0.67 -18.24
N GLU A 72 9.65 0.17 -17.33
CA GLU A 72 10.94 0.75 -17.00
C GLU A 72 12.05 0.39 -18.01
N LYS A 73 12.73 1.40 -18.57
CA LYS A 73 13.88 1.20 -19.47
C LYS A 73 15.14 0.91 -18.66
N THR A 74 15.70 -0.30 -18.79
CA THR A 74 16.88 -0.75 -18.03
C THR A 74 18.08 0.21 -18.07
N GLY A 75 18.34 0.86 -19.21
CA GLY A 75 19.42 1.84 -19.35
C GLY A 75 19.20 3.11 -18.50
N ASN A 76 17.96 3.60 -18.45
CA ASN A 76 17.59 4.75 -17.62
C ASN A 76 17.60 4.38 -16.13
N PHE A 77 17.13 3.18 -15.81
CA PHE A 77 17.14 2.64 -14.45
C PHE A 77 18.56 2.55 -13.88
N LEU A 78 19.51 1.95 -14.61
CA LEU A 78 20.91 1.85 -14.16
C LEU A 78 21.55 3.23 -13.97
N ALA A 79 21.29 4.16 -14.89
CA ALA A 79 21.80 5.52 -14.80
C ALA A 79 21.22 6.27 -13.58
N SER A 80 19.91 6.09 -13.32
CA SER A 80 19.23 6.66 -12.16
C SER A 80 19.79 6.10 -10.86
N ILE A 81 19.97 4.77 -10.72
CA ILE A 81 20.55 4.17 -9.50
C ILE A 81 21.89 4.79 -9.16
N ARG A 82 22.79 4.93 -10.13
CA ARG A 82 24.13 5.49 -9.87
C ARG A 82 24.08 6.93 -9.39
N LYS A 83 23.11 7.71 -9.89
CA LYS A 83 22.94 9.12 -9.54
C LYS A 83 22.20 9.32 -8.21
N SER A 84 21.28 8.41 -7.87
CA SER A 84 20.42 8.51 -6.68
C SER A 84 20.78 7.55 -5.55
N TRP A 85 21.85 6.76 -5.67
CA TRP A 85 22.21 5.72 -4.69
C TRP A 85 22.25 6.23 -3.24
N GLY A 86 22.84 7.40 -2.99
CA GLY A 86 22.88 7.99 -1.65
C GLY A 86 21.49 8.39 -1.15
N ILE A 87 20.64 8.94 -2.01
CA ILE A 87 19.26 9.31 -1.67
C ILE A 87 18.43 8.06 -1.38
N ALA A 88 18.61 6.99 -2.17
CA ALA A 88 17.94 5.72 -1.95
C ALA A 88 18.40 5.06 -0.63
N PHE A 89 19.71 5.11 -0.32
CA PHE A 89 20.24 4.55 0.91
C PHE A 89 19.74 5.29 2.15
N PHE A 90 19.91 6.61 2.21
CA PHE A 90 19.43 7.40 3.35
C PHE A 90 17.90 7.44 3.41
N GLY A 91 17.23 7.41 2.26
CA GLY A 91 15.78 7.31 2.14
C GLY A 91 15.20 5.99 2.64
N ALA A 92 16.00 4.91 2.72
CA ALA A 92 15.59 3.66 3.35
C ALA A 92 16.01 3.60 4.83
N VAL A 93 17.27 3.95 5.12
CA VAL A 93 17.86 3.82 6.46
C VAL A 93 17.19 4.75 7.47
N ALA A 94 16.97 6.02 7.12
CA ALA A 94 16.39 6.97 8.07
C ALA A 94 14.93 6.63 8.44
N PRO A 95 14.02 6.34 7.50
CA PRO A 95 12.66 5.91 7.84
C PRO A 95 12.63 4.58 8.59
N PHE A 96 13.52 3.63 8.26
CA PHE A 96 13.64 2.36 8.98
C PHE A 96 13.90 2.60 10.47
N PHE A 97 14.97 3.33 10.81
CA PHE A 97 15.36 3.54 12.20
C PHE A 97 14.35 4.42 12.95
N ALA A 98 13.78 5.43 12.30
CA ALA A 98 12.75 6.26 12.91
C ALA A 98 11.50 5.43 13.27
N ALA A 99 10.99 4.63 12.33
CA ALA A 99 9.83 3.79 12.58
C ALA A 99 10.12 2.68 13.60
N TYR A 100 11.30 2.05 13.53
CA TYR A 100 11.73 1.06 14.51
C TYR A 100 11.79 1.65 15.92
N ALA A 101 12.48 2.78 16.11
CA ALA A 101 12.66 3.38 17.44
C ALA A 101 11.34 3.87 18.04
N VAL A 102 10.45 4.46 17.23
CA VAL A 102 9.12 4.87 17.68
C VAL A 102 8.29 3.66 18.07
N SER A 103 8.28 2.61 17.26
CA SER A 103 7.51 1.39 17.55
C SER A 103 8.03 0.70 18.82
N GLU A 104 9.34 0.61 18.98
CA GLU A 104 9.98 0.03 20.17
C GLU A 104 9.61 0.81 21.43
N TYR A 105 9.63 2.15 21.36
CA TYR A 105 9.28 3.00 22.49
C TYR A 105 7.83 2.82 22.96
N PHE A 106 6.89 2.60 22.04
CA PHE A 106 5.46 2.50 22.37
C PHE A 106 4.98 1.07 22.64
N TRP A 107 5.55 0.06 21.97
CA TRP A 107 5.08 -1.33 22.04
C TRP A 107 6.05 -2.29 22.73
N ASP A 108 7.35 -1.96 22.84
CA ASP A 108 8.38 -2.83 23.46
C ASP A 108 8.37 -4.27 22.91
N ASP A 109 8.05 -4.43 21.63
CA ASP A 109 8.01 -5.71 20.93
C ASP A 109 8.91 -5.68 19.70
N TYR A 110 10.02 -6.43 19.77
CA TYR A 110 11.02 -6.51 18.73
C TYR A 110 10.45 -6.89 17.35
N HIS A 111 9.50 -7.83 17.31
CA HIS A 111 8.93 -8.30 16.04
C HIS A 111 8.06 -7.23 15.40
N VAL A 112 7.25 -6.52 16.20
CA VAL A 112 6.44 -5.39 15.73
C VAL A 112 7.34 -4.25 15.26
N SER A 113 8.36 -3.88 16.04
CA SER A 113 9.29 -2.81 15.69
C SER A 113 10.05 -3.08 14.40
N LEU A 114 10.52 -4.32 14.21
CA LEU A 114 11.20 -4.72 12.97
C LEU A 114 10.25 -4.68 11.76
N MET A 115 9.02 -5.16 11.92
CA MET A 115 8.00 -5.10 10.86
C MET A 115 7.68 -3.66 10.47
N CYS A 116 7.44 -2.78 11.45
CA CYS A 116 7.20 -1.36 11.20
C CYS A 116 8.40 -0.70 10.50
N GLY A 117 9.63 -0.93 10.98
CA GLY A 117 10.84 -0.44 10.34
C GLY A 117 10.95 -0.85 8.86
N LEU A 118 10.80 -2.15 8.56
CA LEU A 118 10.91 -2.69 7.21
C LEU A 118 9.82 -2.15 6.27
N THR A 119 8.57 -2.06 6.74
CA THR A 119 7.46 -1.56 5.92
C THR A 119 7.62 -0.11 5.48
N MET A 120 8.34 0.70 6.25
CA MET A 120 8.57 2.13 5.95
C MET A 120 9.74 2.38 4.99
N THR A 121 10.45 1.34 4.54
CA THR A 121 11.58 1.48 3.61
C THR A 121 11.17 1.59 2.14
N ALA A 122 10.04 0.97 1.77
CA ALA A 122 9.58 0.94 0.38
C ALA A 122 8.78 2.21 0.07
N THR A 123 9.29 3.03 -0.86
CA THR A 123 8.56 4.19 -1.37
C THR A 123 7.84 3.83 -2.66
N ALA A 124 6.51 3.91 -2.66
CA ALA A 124 5.75 3.92 -3.89
C ALA A 124 5.88 5.31 -4.54
N VAL A 125 6.70 5.41 -5.58
CA VAL A 125 6.78 6.62 -6.42
C VAL A 125 5.83 6.39 -7.59
N SER A 126 4.55 6.74 -7.39
CA SER A 126 3.53 6.79 -8.44
C SER A 126 3.50 8.14 -9.12
#